data_AF-A0AAD5TW83-F1
#
_entry.id   AF-A0AAD5TW83-F1
#
_cell.length_a   1.000
_cell.length_b   1.000
_cell.length_c   1.000
_cell.angle_alpha   90.00
_cell.angle_beta   90.00
_cell.angle_gamma   90.00
#
_symmetry.space_group_name_H-M   'P 1'
#
loop_
_entity.id
_entity.type
_entity.pdbx_description
1 polymer ?
#
loop_
_entity_poly.entity_id
_entity_poly.type
_entity_poly.pdbx_seq_one_letter_code
_entity_poly.pdbx_strand_id
1 'polypeptide(L)'
;IDRSPCGSGIQARMATFYSKNSKIKVLNKTVLFKSIIHSKFKGKIVKFFDNDSSSKRSFDVLVEVSGTANYTGLNHFLVEDNDSLGNGFLI
;
A
#
# COMPACT_ATOMS: atom_id res chain seq x y z
N ILE A 1 -12.03 -1.58 7.41
CA ILE A 1 -11.91 -2.33 6.12
C ILE A 1 -11.45 -1.35 5.05
N ASP A 2 -10.33 -1.63 4.37
CA ASP A 2 -9.92 -0.82 3.22
C ASP A 2 -10.75 -1.22 1.98
N ARG A 3 -11.24 -0.22 1.25
CA ARG A 3 -12.02 -0.42 0.01
C ARG A 3 -11.11 -0.34 -1.21
N SER A 4 -9.91 0.21 -1.08
CA SER A 4 -8.85 0.08 -2.06
C SER A 4 -8.14 -1.28 -1.94
N PRO A 5 -7.28 -1.66 -2.89
CA PRO A 5 -6.42 -2.82 -2.75
C PRO A 5 -5.32 -2.69 -1.67
N CYS A 6 -5.26 -1.56 -0.97
CA CYS A 6 -4.27 -1.19 0.04
C CYS A 6 -2.83 -1.07 -0.50
N GLY A 7 -2.34 0.16 -0.65
CA GLY A 7 -1.02 0.43 -1.24
C GLY A 7 0.14 -0.19 -0.45
N SER A 8 0.20 0.01 0.87
CA SER A 8 1.20 -0.61 1.74
C SER A 8 1.06 -2.14 1.80
N GLY A 9 -0.17 -2.65 1.73
CA GLY A 9 -0.45 -4.08 1.64
C GLY A 9 0.13 -4.73 0.38
N ILE A 10 0.08 -4.03 -0.76
CA ILE A 10 0.72 -4.46 -2.01
C ILE A 10 2.25 -4.54 -1.83
N GLN A 11 2.86 -3.51 -1.25
CA GLN A 11 4.31 -3.48 -1.00
C GLN A 11 4.75 -4.68 -0.15
N ALA A 12 4.07 -4.88 0.99
CA ALA A 12 4.35 -5.99 1.90
C ALA A 12 4.14 -7.37 1.23
N ARG A 13 3.08 -7.51 0.43
CA ARG A 13 2.77 -8.76 -0.28
C ARG A 13 3.80 -9.08 -1.36
N MET A 14 4.25 -8.08 -2.11
CA MET A 14 5.33 -8.25 -3.09
C MET A 14 6.64 -8.61 -2.39
N ALA A 15 7.05 -7.86 -1.36
CA ALA A 15 8.26 -8.16 -0.58
C ALA A 15 8.23 -9.60 -0.02
N THR A 16 7.10 -10.01 0.56
CA THR A 16 6.92 -11.36 1.11
C THR A 16 7.00 -12.43 0.02
N PHE A 17 6.37 -12.19 -1.14
CA PHE A 17 6.42 -13.12 -2.26
C PHE A 17 7.86 -13.34 -2.74
N TYR A 18 8.66 -12.28 -2.84
CA TYR A 18 10.06 -12.39 -3.26
C TYR A 18 10.95 -13.04 -2.21
N SER A 19 10.76 -12.72 -0.93
CA SER A 19 11.49 -13.36 0.16
C SER A 19 11.33 -14.89 0.14
N LYS A 20 10.11 -15.38 -0.14
CA LYS A 20 9.82 -16.82 -0.25
C LYS A 20 10.29 -17.47 -1.56
N ASN A 21 10.32 -16.72 -2.66
CA ASN A 21 10.62 -17.23 -4.01
C ASN A 21 11.99 -16.72 -4.53
N SER A 22 12.94 -16.52 -3.62
CA SER A 22 14.24 -15.81 -3.75
C SER A 22 15.12 -16.16 -4.97
N LYS A 23 14.78 -17.21 -5.73
CA LYS A 23 15.47 -17.61 -6.96
C LYS A 23 15.09 -16.79 -8.19
N ILE A 24 14.03 -15.99 -8.13
CA ILE A 24 13.55 -15.23 -9.30
C ILE A 24 13.43 -13.76 -8.92
N LYS A 25 14.49 -12.97 -9.19
CA LYS A 25 14.46 -11.50 -9.10
C LYS A 25 13.89 -10.93 -10.41
N VAL A 26 12.58 -10.65 -10.46
CA VAL A 26 11.94 -10.03 -11.62
C VAL A 26 11.68 -8.55 -11.35
N LEU A 27 12.41 -7.69 -12.05
CA LEU A 27 12.14 -6.26 -12.06
C LEU A 27 11.06 -5.93 -13.08
N ASN A 28 10.37 -4.82 -12.85
CA ASN A 28 9.45 -4.17 -13.78
C ASN A 28 8.25 -5.01 -14.25
N LYS A 29 8.00 -6.17 -13.64
CA LYS A 29 6.77 -6.95 -13.86
C LYS A 29 5.61 -6.32 -13.12
N THR A 30 4.63 -5.83 -13.87
CA THR A 30 3.38 -5.30 -13.33
C THR A 30 2.48 -6.45 -12.86
N VAL A 31 1.97 -6.34 -11.64
CA VAL A 31 0.94 -7.22 -11.08
C VAL A 31 -0.29 -6.39 -10.71
N LEU A 32 -1.47 -6.91 -11.01
CA LEU A 32 -2.74 -6.28 -10.66
C LEU A 32 -3.26 -6.82 -9.33
N PHE A 33 -3.67 -5.91 -8.44
CA PHE A 33 -4.26 -6.22 -7.15
C PHE A 33 -5.69 -5.68 -7.12
N LYS A 34 -6.65 -6.53 -6.72
CA LYS A 34 -8.09 -6.23 -6.69
C LYS A 34 -8.58 -6.11 -5.24
N SER A 35 -9.43 -5.13 -4.96
CA SER A 35 -10.09 -4.96 -3.66
C SER A 35 -11.44 -5.70 -3.58
N ILE A 36 -12.07 -5.64 -2.40
CA ILE A 36 -13.41 -6.18 -2.18
C ILE A 36 -14.50 -5.47 -3.03
N ILE A 37 -14.29 -4.19 -3.37
CA ILE A 37 -15.20 -3.43 -4.25
C ILE A 37 -14.72 -3.39 -5.70
N HIS A 38 -13.86 -4.32 -6.12
CA HIS A 38 -13.40 -4.47 -7.51
C HIS A 38 -12.50 -3.34 -8.05
N SER A 39 -12.07 -2.39 -7.22
CA SER A 39 -11.03 -1.42 -7.60
C SER A 39 -9.68 -2.12 -7.77
N LYS A 40 -8.80 -1.52 -8.60
CA LYS A 40 -7.52 -2.13 -9.00
C LYS A 40 -6.35 -1.16 -8.81
N PHE A 41 -5.26 -1.67 -8.25
CA PHE A 41 -3.95 -1.03 -8.24
C PHE A 41 -2.96 -1.90 -9.01
N LYS A 42 -1.93 -1.27 -9.56
CA LYS A 42 -0.76 -1.92 -10.16
C LYS A 42 0.40 -1.86 -9.18
N GLY A 43 1.04 -3.00 -8.93
CA GLY A 43 2.28 -3.09 -8.17
C GLY A 43 3.42 -3.58 -9.05
N LYS A 44 4.62 -3.01 -8.89
CA LYS A 44 5.81 -3.35 -9.67
C LYS A 44 7.06 -3.18 -8.82
N ILE A 45 7.92 -4.20 -8.72
CA ILE A 45 9.24 -4.00 -8.11
C ILE A 45 10.13 -3.30 -9.12
N VAL A 46 10.65 -2.14 -8.72
CA VAL A 46 11.53 -1.32 -9.55
C VAL A 46 12.99 -1.43 -9.14
N LYS A 47 13.27 -1.88 -7.90
CA LYS A 47 14.64 -2.08 -7.41
C LYS A 47 14.69 -3.13 -6.31
N PHE A 48 15.76 -3.92 -6.29
CA PHE A 48 16.17 -4.73 -5.15
C PHE A 48 17.37 -4.07 -4.49
N PHE A 49 17.46 -4.13 -3.16
CA PHE A 49 18.64 -3.76 -2.41
C PHE A 49 19.21 -5.03 -1.78
N ASP A 50 20.49 -5.29 -2.06
CA ASP A 50 21.25 -6.33 -1.39
C ASP A 50 21.99 -5.66 -0.24
N ASN A 51 21.50 -5.84 0.99
CA ASN A 51 22.20 -5.34 2.18
C ASN A 51 23.15 -6.41 2.67
N ASP A 52 24.45 -6.20 2.46
CA ASP A 52 25.52 -7.12 2.87
C ASP A 52 25.91 -6.97 4.36
N SER A 53 25.22 -6.07 5.07
CA SER A 53 25.51 -5.72 6.45
C SER A 53 24.55 -6.41 7.42
N SER A 54 24.87 -7.65 7.76
CA SER A 54 24.55 -8.38 9.00
C SER A 54 24.26 -9.85 8.69
N SER A 55 24.46 -10.70 9.70
CA SER A 55 24.31 -12.15 9.72
C SER A 55 22.92 -12.72 9.32
N LYS A 56 22.04 -11.89 8.74
CA LYS A 56 20.78 -12.26 8.10
C LYS A 56 20.73 -11.58 6.73
N ARG A 57 20.62 -12.36 5.65
CA ARG A 57 20.31 -11.82 4.31
C ARG A 57 18.93 -11.17 4.36
N SER A 58 18.87 -9.87 4.63
CA SER A 58 17.68 -9.05 4.42
C SER A 58 17.69 -8.54 2.98
N PHE A 59 16.65 -8.86 2.22
CA PHE A 59 16.45 -8.32 0.89
C PHE A 59 15.39 -7.25 0.97
N ASP A 60 15.76 -6.00 0.69
CA ASP A 60 14.79 -4.93 0.60
C ASP A 60 14.35 -4.74 -0.86
N VAL A 61 13.13 -4.27 -1.03
CA VAL A 61 12.56 -4.02 -2.35
C VAL A 61 11.92 -2.64 -2.42
N LEU A 62 12.16 -1.95 -3.53
CA LEU A 62 11.40 -0.76 -3.88
C LEU A 62 10.22 -1.19 -4.76
N VAL A 63 9.02 -0.97 -4.26
CA VAL A 63 7.77 -1.30 -4.96
C VAL A 63 7.08 0.00 -5.37
N GLU A 64 6.94 0.17 -6.68
CA GLU A 64 6.06 1.18 -7.26
C GLU A 64 4.61 0.66 -7.17
N VAL A 65 3.73 1.49 -6.60
CA VAL A 65 2.30 1.24 -6.57
C VAL A 65 1.61 2.38 -7.31
N SER A 66 0.74 2.05 -8.25
CA SER A 66 -0.08 3.03 -8.97
C SER A 66 -1.55 2.68 -8.94
N GLY A 67 -2.37 3.72 -8.84
CA GLY A 67 -3.82 3.69 -8.83
C GLY A 67 -4.36 5.01 -9.36
N THR A 68 -5.67 5.20 -9.26
CA THR A 68 -6.33 6.46 -9.59
C THR A 68 -7.09 6.97 -8.38
N ALA A 69 -7.21 8.29 -8.28
CA ALA A 69 -8.06 8.97 -7.33
C ALA A 69 -8.95 9.95 -8.09
N ASN A 70 -10.16 10.17 -7.59
CA ASN A 70 -11.09 11.13 -8.15
C ASN A 70 -11.28 12.28 -7.16
N TYR A 71 -11.39 13.51 -7.66
CA TYR A 71 -11.78 14.64 -6.83
C TYR A 71 -13.23 14.44 -6.35
N THR A 72 -13.43 14.47 -5.04
CA THR A 72 -14.75 14.21 -4.42
C THR A 72 -15.44 15.48 -3.92
N GLY A 73 -14.74 16.62 -3.90
CA GLY A 73 -15.28 17.89 -3.42
C GLY A 73 -14.32 18.63 -2.50
N LEU A 74 -14.75 19.83 -2.10
CA LEU A 74 -14.11 20.69 -1.10
C LEU A 74 -15.00 20.73 0.13
N ASN A 75 -14.44 20.51 1.31
CA ASN A 75 -15.20 20.47 2.56
C ASN A 75 -14.67 21.53 3.54
N HIS A 76 -15.60 22.19 4.24
CA HIS A 76 -15.32 23.02 5.41
C HIS A 76 -15.93 22.32 6.63
N PHE A 77 -15.09 21.90 7.57
CA PHE A 77 -15.53 21.29 8.83
C PHE A 77 -15.43 22.32 9.95
N LEU A 78 -16.51 22.48 10.73
CA LEU A 78 -16.59 23.36 11.88
C LEU A 78 -17.05 22.54 13.09
N VAL A 79 -16.47 22.82 14.25
CA VAL A 79 -16.85 22.22 15.54
C VAL A 79 -17.11 23.38 16.50
N GLU A 80 -18.29 23.40 17.12
CA GLU A 80 -18.67 24.44 18.08
C GLU A 80 -18.22 24.08 19.50
N ASP A 81 -17.93 25.08 20.33
CA ASP A 81 -17.42 24.88 21.69
C ASP A 81 -18.35 24.04 22.58
N ASN A 82 -19.67 24.07 22.32
CA ASN A 82 -20.68 23.36 23.10
C ASN A 82 -21.17 22.06 22.44
N ASP A 83 -20.53 21.60 21.36
CA ASP A 83 -20.91 20.35 20.70
C ASP A 83 -20.36 19.13 21.47
N SER A 84 -21.24 18.47 22.22
CA SER A 84 -20.93 17.25 22.98
C SER A 84 -20.45 16.06 22.11
N LEU A 85 -20.70 16.09 20.80
CA LEU A 85 -20.28 15.06 19.84
C LEU A 85 -19.21 15.58 18.87
N GLY A 86 -18.63 16.76 19.11
CA GLY A 86 -17.67 17.39 18.19
C GLY A 86 -16.41 16.56 17.92
N ASN A 87 -16.06 15.64 18.83
CA ASN A 87 -14.95 14.69 18.67
C ASN A 87 -15.34 13.42 17.88
N GLY A 88 -16.59 13.32 17.43
CA GLY A 88 -17.16 12.14 16.81
C GLY A 88 -17.54 11.05 17.81
N PHE A 89 -18.14 9.98 17.29
CA PHE A 89 -18.50 8.77 18.02
C PHE A 89 -18.34 7.55 17.10
N LEU A 90 -18.29 6.36 17.69
CA LEU A 90 -18.16 5.09 16.96
C LEU A 90 -19.30 4.15 17.36
N ILE A 91 -19.88 3.46 16.37
CA ILE A 91 -20.92 2.43 16.52
C ILE A 91 -20.41 1.14 15.89
#